data_AF-A0A382GKK4-F1
#
_entry.id   AF-A0A382GKK4-F1
#
_cell.length_a   1.000
_cell.length_b   1.000
_cell.length_c   1.000
_cell.angle_alpha   90.00
_cell.angle_beta   90.00
_cell.angle_gamma   90.00
#
_symmetry.space_group_name_H-M   'P 1'
#
loop_
_entity.id
_entity.type
_entity.pdbx_description
1 polymer ?
#
loop_
_entity_poly.entity_id
_entity_poly.type
_entity_poly.pdbx_seq_one_letter_code
_entity_poly.pdbx_strand_id
1 'polypeptide(L)'
;MTMKLVDSNLYQERNLHEKKLMKLHIFFLLCVCLHANLLFSSVTVIGREGAALCYQEAEMGNSGYSSINTCLKALQDQFLTTQDRSGTQVNLGIVLNNSFLPDRALRAFSKAKISEELKPEILLNSGNSYFIKTEFWKAIEYYDKSIKSGLKDRAAAFYNKGLSYEMLKDMNSAIVNYKKALLLKPEKVYLKKKGKLVEGGYWSE
;
A
#
# COMPACT_ATOMS: atom_id res chain seq x y z
N MET A 1 -50.40 67.16 -0.08
CA MET A 1 -51.05 65.88 0.25
C MET A 1 -50.75 64.90 -0.86
N THR A 2 -49.66 64.14 -0.75
CA THR A 2 -49.38 62.96 -1.59
C THR A 2 -48.54 62.01 -0.74
N MET A 3 -49.17 60.89 -0.39
CA MET A 3 -48.65 59.83 0.45
C MET A 3 -48.71 58.55 -0.39
N LYS A 4 -47.76 57.64 -0.14
CA LYS A 4 -47.70 56.22 -0.54
C LYS A 4 -47.23 55.94 -1.98
N LEU A 5 -46.19 55.10 -2.10
CA LEU A 5 -46.22 53.79 -2.79
C LEU A 5 -44.83 53.21 -3.19
N VAL A 6 -43.70 53.65 -2.63
CA VAL A 6 -42.37 53.17 -3.10
C VAL A 6 -41.71 52.08 -2.21
N ASP A 7 -42.05 51.95 -0.92
CA ASP A 7 -41.21 51.15 -0.01
C ASP A 7 -41.55 49.65 0.16
N SER A 8 -42.72 49.16 -0.28
CA SER A 8 -43.10 47.74 -0.07
C SER A 8 -42.46 46.77 -1.09
N ASN A 9 -42.14 47.22 -2.31
CA ASN A 9 -41.58 46.35 -3.35
C ASN A 9 -40.09 46.04 -3.11
N LEU A 10 -39.32 47.00 -2.60
CA LEU A 10 -37.87 46.82 -2.35
C LEU A 10 -37.58 45.81 -1.21
N TYR A 11 -38.47 45.72 -0.21
CA TYR A 11 -38.33 44.77 0.90
C TYR A 11 -38.68 43.33 0.50
N GLN A 12 -39.59 43.15 -0.45
CA GLN A 12 -40.03 41.84 -0.93
C GLN A 12 -39.00 41.21 -1.88
N GLU A 13 -38.35 42.03 -2.72
CA GLU A 13 -37.32 41.58 -3.66
C GLU A 13 -36.01 41.14 -2.96
N ARG A 14 -35.56 41.86 -1.91
CA ARG A 14 -34.38 41.43 -1.12
C ARG A 14 -34.57 40.06 -0.48
N ASN A 15 -35.74 39.80 0.10
CA ASN A 15 -36.05 38.51 0.73
C ASN A 15 -36.14 37.35 -0.28
N LEU A 16 -36.56 37.62 -1.52
CA LEU A 16 -36.59 36.61 -2.59
C LEU A 16 -35.17 36.33 -3.11
N HIS A 17 -34.32 37.35 -3.19
CA HIS A 17 -32.93 37.22 -3.64
C HIS A 17 -32.06 36.50 -2.60
N GLU A 18 -32.23 36.76 -1.30
CA GLU A 18 -31.54 36.04 -0.22
C GLU A 18 -31.98 34.58 -0.12
N LYS A 19 -33.29 34.29 -0.25
CA LYS A 19 -33.79 32.90 -0.28
C LYS A 19 -33.33 32.12 -1.52
N LYS A 20 -33.11 32.79 -2.66
CA LYS A 20 -32.49 32.18 -3.85
C LYS A 20 -30.99 31.92 -3.65
N LEU A 21 -30.25 32.85 -3.05
CA LEU A 21 -28.82 32.66 -2.74
C LEU A 21 -28.60 31.51 -1.76
N MET A 22 -29.45 31.39 -0.72
CA MET A 22 -29.34 30.33 0.27
C MET A 22 -29.68 28.95 -0.31
N LYS A 23 -30.63 28.85 -1.25
CA LYS A 23 -30.92 27.60 -1.98
C LYS A 23 -29.84 27.22 -3.00
N LEU A 24 -29.16 28.19 -3.60
CA LEU A 24 -28.09 27.95 -4.57
C LEU A 24 -26.81 27.39 -3.90
N HIS A 25 -26.53 27.77 -2.65
CA HIS A 25 -25.40 27.22 -1.89
C HIS A 25 -25.68 25.83 -1.31
N ILE A 26 -26.95 25.51 -0.97
CA ILE A 26 -27.33 24.18 -0.49
C ILE A 26 -27.28 23.13 -1.62
N PHE A 27 -27.50 23.52 -2.88
CA PHE A 27 -27.43 22.59 -4.01
C PHE A 27 -25.99 22.30 -4.47
N PHE A 28 -25.02 23.18 -4.16
CA PHE A 28 -23.60 22.97 -4.50
C PHE A 28 -22.87 22.07 -3.48
N LEU A 29 -23.47 21.81 -2.31
CA LEU A 29 -22.87 20.99 -1.25
C LEU A 29 -23.30 19.51 -1.26
N LEU A 30 -24.08 19.05 -2.24
CA LEU A 30 -24.73 17.73 -2.16
C LEU A 30 -24.49 16.76 -3.33
N CYS A 31 -23.58 17.02 -4.27
CA CYS A 31 -23.32 16.03 -5.33
C CYS A 31 -21.90 16.02 -5.93
N VAL A 32 -20.87 16.36 -5.15
CA VAL A 32 -19.47 15.98 -5.48
C VAL A 32 -19.11 14.70 -4.71
N CYS A 33 -19.85 13.61 -4.93
CA CYS A 33 -19.49 12.27 -4.45
C CYS A 33 -19.80 11.18 -5.48
N LEU A 34 -19.64 11.50 -6.77
CA LEU A 34 -19.61 10.51 -7.86
C LEU A 34 -18.20 10.50 -8.47
N HIS A 35 -17.21 10.15 -7.65
CA HIS A 35 -15.94 9.66 -8.16
C HIS A 35 -15.53 8.40 -7.41
N ALA A 36 -15.48 7.33 -8.22
CA ALA A 36 -14.64 6.16 -8.08
C ALA A 36 -14.93 5.23 -6.88
N ASN A 37 -15.56 4.10 -7.22
CA ASN A 37 -15.20 2.82 -6.61
C ASN A 37 -13.71 2.57 -6.88
N LEU A 38 -12.83 3.14 -6.05
CA LEU A 38 -11.49 2.65 -5.89
C LEU A 38 -11.58 1.49 -4.90
N LEU A 39 -11.21 0.31 -5.38
CA LEU A 39 -10.91 -0.84 -4.54
C LEU A 39 -9.75 -0.44 -3.63
N PHE A 40 -10.07 0.09 -2.45
CA PHE A 40 -9.07 0.26 -1.41
C PHE A 40 -8.72 -1.13 -0.87
N SER A 41 -7.53 -1.61 -1.20
CA SER A 41 -6.80 -2.50 -0.29
C SER A 41 -6.79 -1.86 1.09
N SER A 42 -7.05 -2.64 2.14
CA SER A 42 -7.11 -2.11 3.50
C SER A 42 -5.75 -1.54 3.91
N VAL A 43 -5.68 -0.24 4.19
CA VAL A 43 -4.48 0.45 4.70
C VAL A 43 -4.86 1.21 5.97
N THR A 44 -4.14 0.95 7.06
CA THR A 44 -4.31 1.65 8.33
C THR A 44 -3.29 2.79 8.38
N VAL A 45 -3.74 4.06 8.39
CA VAL A 45 -2.88 5.23 8.65
C VAL A 45 -3.48 6.07 9.76
N ILE A 46 -2.83 6.19 10.92
CA ILE A 46 -3.16 7.18 11.96
C ILE A 46 -1.85 7.76 12.54
N GLY A 47 -1.13 8.62 11.83
CA GLY A 47 0.08 9.27 12.39
C GLY A 47 0.54 10.49 11.60
N ARG A 48 1.04 11.51 12.32
CA ARG A 48 1.52 12.84 11.86
C ARG A 48 2.34 12.74 10.56
N GLU A 49 2.12 13.68 9.64
CA GLU A 49 2.54 13.72 8.22
C GLU A 49 3.75 12.85 7.83
N GLY A 50 4.86 12.88 8.58
CA GLY A 50 6.06 12.09 8.29
C GLY A 50 5.84 10.58 8.20
N ALA A 51 5.03 9.97 9.07
CA ALA A 51 4.75 8.52 9.01
C ALA A 51 3.94 8.15 7.76
N ALA A 52 2.97 9.00 7.40
CA ALA A 52 2.20 8.87 6.17
C ALA A 52 3.07 9.05 4.92
N LEU A 53 4.02 10.00 4.93
CA LEU A 53 4.99 10.17 3.84
C LEU A 53 5.87 8.93 3.69
N CYS A 54 6.40 8.37 4.79
CA CYS A 54 7.17 7.13 4.73
C CYS A 54 6.35 5.96 4.15
N TYR A 55 5.07 5.88 4.50
CA TYR A 55 4.15 4.92 3.89
C TYR A 55 4.03 5.11 2.37
N GLN A 56 3.82 6.34 1.91
CA GLN A 56 3.72 6.66 0.48
C GLN A 56 5.00 6.29 -0.28
N GLU A 57 6.17 6.56 0.31
CA GLU A 57 7.46 6.17 -0.29
C GLU A 57 7.55 4.64 -0.48
N ALA A 58 7.11 3.86 0.50
CA ALA A 58 7.12 2.40 0.43
C ALA A 58 6.11 1.88 -0.62
N GLU A 59 4.88 2.42 -0.61
CA GLU A 59 3.79 2.04 -1.51
C GLU A 59 4.11 2.33 -2.98
N MET A 60 4.73 3.48 -3.26
CA MET A 60 5.16 3.87 -4.61
C MET A 60 6.37 3.07 -5.11
N GLY A 61 7.00 2.25 -4.25
CA GLY A 61 8.19 1.50 -4.60
C GLY A 61 9.46 2.36 -4.69
N ASN A 62 9.47 3.53 -4.03
CA ASN A 62 10.64 4.40 -4.05
C ASN A 62 11.80 3.77 -3.26
N SER A 63 13.02 4.12 -3.67
CA SER A 63 14.26 3.50 -3.18
C SER A 63 15.41 4.49 -2.97
N GLY A 64 15.14 5.80 -3.09
CA GLY A 64 16.17 6.83 -3.01
C GLY A 64 16.62 7.12 -1.58
N TYR A 65 17.78 7.78 -1.45
CA TYR A 65 18.26 8.30 -0.16
C TYR A 65 17.23 9.21 0.52
N SER A 66 16.51 10.04 -0.27
CA SER A 66 15.45 10.90 0.23
C SER A 66 14.33 10.08 0.89
N SER A 67 13.85 9.02 0.23
CA SER A 67 12.81 8.11 0.75
C SER A 67 13.22 7.47 2.08
N ILE A 68 14.46 7.00 2.17
CA ILE A 68 15.02 6.46 3.42
C ILE A 68 15.03 7.55 4.51
N ASN A 69 15.48 8.76 4.18
CA ASN A 69 15.58 9.85 5.14
C ASN A 69 14.20 10.34 5.61
N THR A 70 13.19 10.35 4.74
CA THR A 70 11.79 10.62 5.11
C THR A 70 11.33 9.69 6.22
N CYS A 71 11.54 8.38 6.06
CA CYS A 71 11.22 7.38 7.07
C CYS A 71 12.04 7.53 8.36
N LEU A 72 13.34 7.80 8.26
CA LEU A 72 14.20 7.98 9.43
C LEU A 72 13.81 9.22 10.25
N LYS A 73 13.44 10.32 9.58
CA LYS A 73 12.93 11.54 10.23
C LYS A 73 11.60 11.29 10.92
N ALA A 74 10.67 10.58 10.27
CA ALA A 74 9.40 10.22 10.89
C ALA A 74 9.58 9.45 12.20
N LEU A 75 10.55 8.53 12.26
CA LEU A 75 10.87 7.76 13.46
C LEU A 75 11.48 8.60 14.60
N GLN A 76 11.96 9.82 14.34
CA GLN A 76 12.46 10.72 15.37
C GLN A 76 11.35 11.53 16.06
N ASP A 77 10.11 11.50 15.55
CA ASP A 77 8.97 12.15 16.20
C ASP A 77 8.71 11.51 17.57
N GLN A 78 8.85 12.32 18.62
CA GLN A 78 8.68 11.92 20.01
C GLN A 78 7.23 11.54 20.33
N PHE A 79 6.27 12.04 19.56
CA PHE A 79 4.86 11.80 19.76
C PHE A 79 4.30 10.69 18.85
N LEU A 80 5.16 10.01 18.08
CA LEU A 80 4.77 8.90 17.24
C LEU A 80 4.27 7.75 18.12
N THR A 81 3.03 7.31 17.88
CA THR A 81 2.43 6.22 18.65
C THR A 81 3.24 4.93 18.47
N THR A 82 3.08 3.98 19.39
CA THR A 82 3.78 2.68 19.27
C THR A 82 3.38 1.94 17.99
N GLN A 83 2.11 2.07 17.59
CA GLN A 83 1.58 1.45 16.37
C GLN A 83 2.19 2.09 15.13
N ASP A 84 2.18 3.42 15.02
CA ASP A 84 2.76 4.12 13.86
C ASP A 84 4.27 3.93 13.79
N ARG A 85 4.96 3.90 14.93
CA ARG A 85 6.38 3.61 14.99
C ARG A 85 6.68 2.23 14.40
N SER A 86 5.85 1.25 14.72
CA SER A 86 6.00 -0.11 14.19
C SER A 86 5.71 -0.16 12.69
N GLY A 87 4.62 0.46 12.23
CA GLY A 87 4.32 0.59 10.79
C GLY A 87 5.42 1.33 10.03
N THR A 88 5.95 2.42 10.59
CA THR A 88 7.04 3.21 9.99
C THR A 88 8.33 2.41 9.90
N GLN A 89 8.66 1.56 10.89
CA GLN A 89 9.79 0.63 10.80
C GLN A 89 9.61 -0.40 9.69
N VAL A 90 8.39 -0.92 9.50
CA VAL A 90 8.08 -1.83 8.39
C VAL A 90 8.25 -1.12 7.05
N ASN A 91 7.66 0.07 6.88
CA ASN A 91 7.77 0.85 5.65
C ASN A 91 9.23 1.23 5.33
N LEU A 92 10.02 1.61 6.35
CA LEU A 92 11.46 1.81 6.20
C LEU A 92 12.16 0.55 5.69
N GLY A 93 11.82 -0.63 6.24
CA GLY A 93 12.38 -1.90 5.77
C GLY A 93 12.04 -2.20 4.31
N ILE A 94 10.82 -1.87 3.86
CA ILE A 94 10.40 -2.01 2.46
C ILE A 94 11.23 -1.08 1.57
N VAL A 95 11.33 0.21 1.90
CA VAL A 95 12.15 1.17 1.14
C VAL A 95 13.61 0.71 1.08
N LEU A 96 14.16 0.20 2.18
CA LEU A 96 15.53 -0.33 2.22
C LEU A 96 15.71 -1.57 1.33
N ASN A 97 14.72 -2.45 1.26
CA ASN A 97 14.75 -3.56 0.30
C ASN A 97 14.70 -3.05 -1.14
N ASN A 98 13.87 -2.06 -1.45
CA ASN A 98 13.82 -1.43 -2.78
C ASN A 98 15.17 -0.78 -3.15
N SER A 99 15.93 -0.32 -2.15
CA SER A 99 17.30 0.20 -2.29
C SER A 99 18.39 -0.88 -2.31
N PHE A 100 18.05 -2.17 -2.32
CA PHE A 100 19.00 -3.29 -2.23
C PHE A 100 19.88 -3.26 -0.96
N LEU A 101 19.32 -2.82 0.17
CA LEU A 101 19.98 -2.76 1.49
C LEU A 101 19.35 -3.77 2.48
N PRO A 102 19.39 -5.09 2.20
CA PRO A 102 18.59 -6.09 2.91
C PRO A 102 18.96 -6.24 4.39
N ASP A 103 20.23 -6.07 4.76
CA ASP A 103 20.64 -6.16 6.18
C ASP A 103 20.10 -5.00 7.01
N ARG A 104 19.97 -3.82 6.41
CA ARG A 104 19.33 -2.67 7.07
C ARG A 104 17.82 -2.89 7.15
N ALA A 105 17.21 -3.48 6.11
CA ALA A 105 15.79 -3.81 6.11
C ALA A 105 15.43 -4.80 7.22
N LEU A 106 16.19 -5.91 7.35
CA LEU A 106 16.01 -6.89 8.43
C LEU A 106 16.14 -6.25 9.82
N ARG A 107 17.06 -5.30 10.01
CA ARG A 107 17.18 -4.53 11.26
C ARG A 107 16.01 -3.58 11.50
N ALA A 108 15.39 -3.04 10.47
CA ALA A 108 14.19 -2.20 10.61
C ALA A 108 13.00 -3.08 11.01
N PHE A 109 12.81 -4.22 10.35
CA PHE A 109 11.77 -5.18 10.69
C PHE A 109 11.89 -5.70 12.13
N SER A 110 13.11 -6.00 12.61
CA SER A 110 13.33 -6.44 13.98
C SER A 110 13.03 -5.38 15.04
N LYS A 111 12.99 -4.09 14.66
CA LYS A 111 12.65 -2.97 15.54
C LYS A 111 11.14 -2.69 15.59
N ALA A 112 10.36 -3.23 14.66
CA ALA A 112 8.91 -3.09 14.71
C ALA A 112 8.36 -3.92 15.88
N LYS A 113 7.45 -3.34 16.68
CA LYS A 113 6.73 -4.13 17.68
C LYS A 113 5.78 -5.05 16.94
N ILE A 114 6.05 -6.35 17.01
CA ILE A 114 5.26 -7.36 16.29
C ILE A 114 3.88 -7.47 16.94
N SER A 115 2.85 -7.18 16.15
CA SER A 115 1.46 -7.54 16.42
C SER A 115 1.03 -8.66 15.47
N GLU A 116 -0.06 -9.36 15.79
CA GLU A 116 -0.63 -10.36 14.87
C GLU A 116 -1.04 -9.74 13.52
N GLU A 117 -1.41 -8.46 13.49
CA GLU A 117 -1.72 -7.74 12.24
C GLU A 117 -0.47 -7.51 11.37
N LEU A 118 0.67 -7.13 11.95
CA LEU A 118 1.88 -6.80 11.20
C LEU A 118 2.78 -8.00 10.91
N LYS A 119 2.68 -9.07 11.71
CA LYS A 119 3.55 -10.24 11.63
C LYS A 119 3.61 -10.87 10.23
N PRO A 120 2.50 -11.09 9.50
CA PRO A 120 2.58 -11.70 8.18
C PRO A 120 3.34 -10.82 7.18
N GLU A 121 3.10 -9.51 7.20
CA GLU A 121 3.77 -8.54 6.31
C GLU A 121 5.27 -8.42 6.62
N ILE A 122 5.65 -8.43 7.90
CA ILE A 122 7.05 -8.45 8.33
C ILE A 122 7.76 -9.72 7.82
N LEU A 123 7.11 -10.88 7.92
CA LEU A 123 7.66 -12.15 7.44
C LEU A 123 7.82 -12.15 5.91
N LEU A 124 6.83 -11.66 5.17
CA LEU A 124 6.90 -11.53 3.71
C LEU A 124 8.09 -10.67 3.30
N ASN A 125 8.22 -9.48 3.88
CA ASN A 125 9.26 -8.53 3.51
C ASN A 125 10.65 -8.94 4.02
N SER A 126 10.74 -9.69 5.12
CA SER A 126 11.98 -10.36 5.52
C SER A 126 12.40 -11.44 4.52
N GLY A 127 11.44 -12.20 3.98
CA GLY A 127 11.67 -13.12 2.87
C GLY A 127 12.25 -12.41 1.64
N ASN A 128 11.72 -11.23 1.30
CA ASN A 128 12.27 -10.39 0.22
C ASN A 128 13.70 -9.96 0.51
N SER A 129 14.04 -9.61 1.76
CA SER A 129 15.43 -9.31 2.13
C SER A 129 16.35 -10.51 1.90
N TYR A 130 15.93 -11.72 2.27
CA TYR A 130 16.72 -12.94 2.01
C TYR A 130 16.83 -13.27 0.52
N PHE A 131 15.78 -13.02 -0.27
CA PHE A 131 15.83 -13.16 -1.72
C PHE A 131 16.89 -12.21 -2.33
N ILE A 132 16.91 -10.94 -1.90
CA ILE A 132 17.92 -9.97 -2.34
C ILE A 132 19.34 -10.41 -1.94
N LYS A 133 19.49 -11.04 -0.77
CA LYS A 133 20.75 -11.66 -0.32
C LYS A 133 21.10 -12.95 -1.05
N THR A 134 20.31 -13.40 -2.03
CA THR A 134 20.44 -14.67 -2.74
C THR A 134 20.31 -15.92 -1.84
N GLU A 135 19.78 -15.76 -0.63
CA GLU A 135 19.50 -16.83 0.33
C GLU A 135 18.11 -17.44 0.04
N PHE A 136 17.95 -18.04 -1.15
CA PHE A 136 16.63 -18.42 -1.68
C PHE A 136 15.85 -19.42 -0.82
N TRP A 137 16.52 -20.42 -0.23
CA TRP A 137 15.86 -21.37 0.68
C TRP A 137 15.28 -20.69 1.92
N LYS A 138 15.99 -19.69 2.45
CA LYS A 138 15.54 -18.91 3.59
C LYS A 138 14.42 -17.94 3.21
N ALA A 139 14.48 -17.35 2.01
CA ALA A 139 13.38 -16.57 1.47
C ALA A 139 12.09 -17.41 1.42
N ILE A 140 12.17 -18.64 0.89
CA ILE A 140 11.06 -19.61 0.84
C ILE A 140 10.48 -19.89 2.23
N GLU A 141 11.34 -20.17 3.22
CA GLU A 141 10.91 -20.42 4.60
C GLU A 141 10.11 -19.24 5.17
N TYR A 142 10.57 -18.00 4.94
CA TYR A 142 9.89 -16.80 5.42
C TYR A 142 8.57 -16.54 4.67
N TYR A 143 8.51 -16.82 3.37
CA TYR A 143 7.25 -16.76 2.61
C TYR A 143 6.22 -17.78 3.14
N ASP A 144 6.64 -19.00 3.46
CA ASP A 144 5.76 -20.01 4.06
C ASP A 144 5.27 -19.60 5.44
N LYS A 145 6.15 -19.06 6.29
CA LYS A 145 5.77 -18.51 7.60
C LYS A 145 4.78 -17.36 7.47
N SER A 146 4.96 -16.48 6.49
CA SER A 146 4.06 -15.36 6.21
C SER A 146 2.66 -15.85 5.83
N ILE A 147 2.57 -16.79 4.88
CA ILE A 147 1.30 -17.40 4.45
C ILE A 147 0.61 -18.09 5.64
N LYS A 148 1.36 -18.86 6.44
CA LYS A 148 0.84 -19.55 7.63
C LYS A 148 0.35 -18.59 8.71
N SER A 149 0.94 -17.40 8.81
CA SER A 149 0.54 -16.37 9.78
C SER A 149 -0.70 -15.58 9.34
N GLY A 150 -1.31 -15.90 8.19
CA GLY A 150 -2.53 -15.25 7.74
C GLY A 150 -2.30 -14.00 6.88
N LEU A 151 -1.20 -13.96 6.11
CA LEU A 151 -0.97 -12.90 5.13
C LEU A 151 -2.21 -12.71 4.24
N LYS A 152 -2.66 -11.47 4.08
CA LYS A 152 -3.83 -11.14 3.25
C LYS A 152 -3.51 -11.33 1.76
N ASP A 153 -2.44 -10.70 1.27
CA ASP A 153 -1.99 -10.86 -0.12
C ASP A 153 -1.08 -12.08 -0.30
N ARG A 154 -1.68 -13.27 -0.20
CA ARG A 154 -0.96 -14.54 -0.40
C ARG A 154 -0.43 -14.69 -1.83
N ALA A 155 -1.02 -14.01 -2.81
CA ALA A 155 -0.60 -14.12 -4.20
C ALA A 155 0.84 -13.60 -4.38
N ALA A 156 1.17 -12.47 -3.75
CA ALA A 156 2.53 -11.94 -3.74
C ALA A 156 3.56 -12.90 -3.12
N ALA A 157 3.22 -13.54 -1.99
CA ALA A 157 4.09 -14.52 -1.34
C ALA A 157 4.35 -15.76 -2.22
N PHE A 158 3.30 -16.30 -2.86
CA PHE A 158 3.46 -17.41 -3.80
C PHE A 158 4.28 -17.01 -5.02
N TYR A 159 4.09 -15.82 -5.57
CA TYR A 159 4.89 -15.33 -6.68
C TYR A 159 6.37 -15.22 -6.30
N ASN A 160 6.70 -14.64 -5.15
CA ASN A 160 8.08 -14.50 -4.69
C ASN A 160 8.73 -15.84 -4.32
N LYS A 161 7.95 -16.78 -3.78
CA LYS A 161 8.38 -18.18 -3.59
C LYS A 161 8.68 -18.85 -4.94
N GLY A 162 7.86 -18.61 -5.97
CA GLY A 162 8.10 -19.07 -7.33
C GLY A 162 9.40 -18.52 -7.92
N LEU A 163 9.66 -17.21 -7.74
CA LEU A 163 10.93 -16.58 -8.14
C LEU A 163 12.12 -17.22 -7.43
N SER A 164 11.99 -17.54 -6.14
CA SER A 164 13.06 -18.19 -5.37
C SER A 164 13.40 -19.58 -5.92
N TYR A 165 12.39 -20.40 -6.25
CA TYR A 165 12.61 -21.70 -6.89
C TYR A 165 13.21 -21.58 -8.30
N GLU A 166 12.80 -20.58 -9.09
CA GLU A 166 13.38 -20.29 -10.41
C GLU A 166 14.88 -19.98 -10.29
N MET A 167 15.28 -19.19 -9.28
CA MET A 167 16.68 -18.91 -9.00
C MET A 167 17.46 -20.15 -8.56
N LEU A 168 16.80 -21.08 -7.87
CA LEU A 168 17.34 -22.39 -7.50
C LEU A 168 17.31 -23.42 -8.66
N LYS A 169 16.87 -23.03 -9.86
CA LYS A 169 16.69 -23.89 -11.05
C LYS A 169 15.65 -25.00 -10.88
N ASP A 170 14.81 -24.94 -9.85
CA ASP A 170 13.66 -25.82 -9.69
C ASP A 170 12.44 -25.23 -10.39
N MET A 171 12.40 -25.38 -11.72
CA MET A 171 11.33 -24.83 -12.55
C MET A 171 9.96 -25.44 -12.23
N ASN A 172 9.91 -26.71 -11.81
CA ASN A 172 8.67 -27.38 -11.46
C ASN A 172 8.02 -26.72 -10.24
N SER A 173 8.79 -26.56 -9.16
CA SER A 173 8.30 -25.86 -7.96
C SER A 173 8.00 -24.40 -8.25
N ALA A 174 8.78 -23.73 -9.11
CA ALA A 174 8.51 -22.35 -9.51
C ALA A 174 7.11 -22.22 -10.16
N ILE A 175 6.80 -23.05 -11.16
CA ILE A 175 5.52 -23.05 -11.88
C ILE A 175 4.35 -23.35 -10.94
N VAL A 176 4.48 -24.32 -10.04
CA VAL A 176 3.43 -24.62 -9.05
C VAL A 176 3.08 -23.39 -8.22
N ASN A 177 4.09 -22.62 -7.78
CA ASN A 177 3.85 -21.43 -6.97
C ASN A 177 3.34 -20.25 -7.83
N TYR A 178 3.79 -20.08 -9.06
CA TYR A 178 3.23 -19.10 -9.99
C TYR A 178 1.77 -19.39 -10.34
N LYS A 179 1.39 -20.67 -10.53
CA LYS A 179 -0.02 -21.09 -10.73
C LYS A 179 -0.88 -20.68 -9.53
N LYS A 180 -0.40 -20.90 -8.30
CA LYS A 180 -1.09 -20.47 -7.08
C LYS A 180 -1.26 -18.95 -7.00
N ALA A 181 -0.22 -18.19 -7.35
CA ALA A 181 -0.31 -16.73 -7.39
C ALA A 181 -1.38 -16.24 -8.38
N LEU A 182 -1.37 -16.77 -9.61
CA LEU A 182 -2.35 -16.44 -10.65
C LEU A 182 -3.78 -16.82 -10.27
N LEU A 183 -3.98 -17.98 -9.64
CA LEU A 183 -5.29 -18.44 -9.19
C LEU A 183 -5.89 -17.51 -8.13
N LEU A 184 -5.06 -17.01 -7.21
CA LEU A 184 -5.50 -16.11 -6.16
C LEU A 184 -5.77 -14.70 -6.68
N LYS A 185 -4.90 -14.21 -7.57
CA LYS A 185 -4.98 -12.85 -8.12
C LYS A 185 -4.35 -12.83 -9.51
N PRO A 186 -5.13 -12.70 -10.59
CA PRO A 186 -4.59 -12.66 -11.95
C PRO A 186 -4.03 -11.26 -12.29
N GLU A 187 -2.88 -10.93 -11.72
CA GLU A 187 -2.22 -9.65 -12.00
C GLU A 187 -1.41 -9.67 -13.29
N LYS A 188 -1.27 -8.48 -13.91
CA LYS A 188 -0.47 -8.27 -15.13
C LYS A 188 0.95 -8.82 -15.00
N VAL A 189 1.60 -8.65 -13.84
CA VAL A 189 2.98 -9.12 -13.65
C VAL A 189 3.06 -10.65 -13.65
N TYR A 190 2.08 -11.34 -13.08
CA TYR A 190 2.04 -12.80 -13.05
C TYR A 190 1.69 -13.37 -14.42
N LEU A 191 0.77 -12.73 -15.15
CA LEU A 191 0.41 -13.10 -16.52
C LEU A 191 1.61 -12.95 -17.46
N LYS A 192 2.38 -11.86 -17.33
CA LYS A 192 3.63 -11.66 -18.07
C LYS A 192 4.66 -12.74 -17.73
N LYS A 193 4.78 -13.15 -16.47
CA LYS A 193 5.65 -14.28 -16.07
C LYS A 193 5.18 -15.59 -16.71
N LYS A 194 3.88 -15.90 -16.70
CA LYS A 194 3.32 -17.07 -17.42
C LYS A 194 3.72 -17.04 -18.90
N GLY A 195 3.47 -15.94 -19.60
CA GLY A 195 3.77 -15.79 -21.03
C GLY A 195 5.23 -16.13 -21.36
N LYS A 196 6.19 -15.57 -20.60
CA LYS A 196 7.62 -15.88 -20.76
C LYS A 196 7.95 -17.36 -20.56
N LEU A 197 7.28 -18.02 -19.61
CA LEU A 197 7.51 -19.43 -19.31
C LEU A 197 6.89 -20.35 -20.38
N VAL A 198 5.78 -19.93 -20.99
CA VAL A 198 5.16 -20.61 -22.15
C VAL A 198 6.08 -20.47 -23.37
N GLU A 199 6.54 -19.26 -23.67
CA GLU A 199 7.49 -18.99 -24.77
C GLU A 199 8.79 -19.81 -24.61
N GLY A 200 9.25 -19.97 -23.36
CA GLY A 200 10.42 -20.80 -23.03
C GLY A 200 10.16 -22.30 -22.98
N GLY A 201 8.93 -22.78 -23.21
CA GLY A 201 8.57 -24.20 -23.17
C GLY A 201 8.54 -24.84 -21.78
N TYR A 202 8.65 -24.04 -20.71
CA TYR A 202 8.62 -24.53 -19.33
C TYR A 202 7.20 -24.74 -18.81
N TRP A 203 6.23 -23.98 -19.34
CA TRP A 203 4.84 -24.00 -18.87
C TRP A 203 3.90 -24.40 -20.01
N SER A 204 3.28 -25.57 -19.89
CA SER A 204 2.13 -25.96 -20.73
C SER A 204 0.80 -25.58 -20.09
N GLU A 205 -0.17 -25.24 -20.92
CA GLU A 205 -1.52 -24.82 -20.50
C GLU A 205 -2.22 -25.86 -19.61
#